data_AF-A0A537QTS9-F1
#
_entry.id   AF-A0A537QTS9-F1
#
_cell.length_a   1.000
_cell.length_b   1.000
_cell.length_c   1.000
_cell.angle_alpha   90.00
_cell.angle_beta   90.00
_cell.angle_gamma   90.00
#
_symmetry.space_group_name_H-M   'P 1'
#
loop_
_entity.id
_entity.type
_entity.pdbx_description
1 polymer ?
#
loop_
_entity_poly.entity_id
_entity_poly.type
_entity_poly.pdbx_seq_one_letter_code
_entity_poly.pdbx_strand_id
1 'polypeptide(L)'
;MKIERIEAAVAAGLHVLADKPAIIRREDLPRLEAVLTLAEERGLVMHDLMTGRMSEISRAIQALRNDPEIFGEPVPGNAAEPGVSLSNAHQLLKTVAGVPNRRPPWYFDISEQGE
;
A
#
# COMPACT_ATOMS: atom_id res chain seq x y z
N MET A 1 10.44 3.16 -13.77
CA MET A 1 9.58 2.60 -12.68
C MET A 1 8.78 3.69 -11.97
N LYS A 2 7.81 3.33 -11.10
CA LYS A 2 6.98 4.32 -10.38
C LYS A 2 7.82 5.19 -9.44
N ILE A 3 8.74 4.57 -8.68
CA ILE A 3 9.61 5.28 -7.73
C ILE A 3 10.49 6.36 -8.37
N GLU A 4 10.98 6.16 -9.60
CA GLU A 4 11.75 7.18 -10.35
C GLU A 4 10.92 8.45 -10.60
N ARG A 5 9.62 8.29 -10.87
CA ARG A 5 8.72 9.42 -11.12
C ARG A 5 8.38 10.16 -9.83
N ILE A 6 8.22 9.42 -8.73
CA ILE A 6 8.03 9.98 -7.39
C ILE A 6 9.27 10.80 -7.01
N GLU A 7 10.47 10.23 -7.15
CA GLU A 7 11.73 10.91 -6.86
C GLU A 7 11.90 12.18 -7.69
N ALA A 8 11.67 12.10 -9.01
CA ALA A 8 11.78 13.26 -9.89
C ALA A 8 10.80 14.38 -9.49
N ALA A 9 9.58 14.04 -9.08
CA ALA A 9 8.59 15.02 -8.63
C ALA A 9 8.99 15.68 -7.30
N VAL A 10 9.48 14.91 -6.32
CA VAL A 10 9.98 15.45 -5.04
C VAL A 10 11.21 16.33 -5.28
N ALA A 11 12.16 15.88 -6.10
CA ALA A 11 13.36 16.66 -6.45
C ALA A 11 13.02 17.98 -7.14
N ALA A 12 11.94 18.00 -7.93
CA ALA A 12 11.38 19.19 -8.56
C ALA A 12 10.60 20.13 -7.61
N GLY A 13 10.47 19.77 -6.32
CA GLY A 13 9.81 20.61 -5.32
C GLY A 13 8.29 20.39 -5.19
N LEU A 14 7.77 19.25 -5.66
CA LEU A 14 6.34 18.94 -5.64
C LEU A 14 5.97 18.01 -4.48
N HIS A 15 4.82 18.27 -3.86
CA HIS A 15 4.14 17.26 -3.05
C HIS A 15 3.69 16.10 -3.95
N VAL A 16 3.76 14.86 -3.44
CA VAL A 16 3.41 13.65 -4.20
C VAL A 16 2.40 12.80 -3.42
N LEU A 17 1.30 12.48 -4.08
CA LEU A 17 0.35 11.45 -3.65
C LEU A 17 0.37 10.32 -4.68
N ALA A 18 0.92 9.16 -4.31
CA ALA A 18 1.15 8.04 -5.22
C ALA A 18 0.20 6.88 -4.96
N ASP A 19 -0.33 6.24 -6.00
CA ASP A 19 -1.06 4.99 -5.83
C ASP A 19 -0.12 3.85 -5.42
N LYS A 20 -0.60 2.96 -4.55
CA LYS A 20 0.18 1.82 -4.04
C LYS A 20 0.42 0.76 -5.13
N PRO A 21 1.50 -0.03 -5.07
CA PRO A 21 2.65 0.18 -4.19
C PRO A 21 3.60 1.22 -4.78
N ALA A 22 4.35 1.95 -3.94
CA ALA A 22 5.35 2.93 -4.39
C ALA A 22 6.58 2.26 -5.02
N ILE A 23 6.97 1.11 -4.49
CA ILE A 23 8.05 0.23 -4.97
C ILE A 23 7.50 -1.19 -5.16
N ILE A 24 8.09 -1.96 -6.08
CA ILE A 24 7.70 -3.35 -6.35
C ILE A 24 8.86 -4.34 -6.12
N ARG A 25 10.06 -3.85 -5.83
CA ARG A 25 11.26 -4.64 -5.58
C ARG A 25 11.87 -4.24 -4.25
N ARG A 26 12.44 -5.22 -3.54
CA ARG A 26 13.08 -4.98 -2.24
C ARG A 26 14.30 -4.07 -2.39
N GLU A 27 15.02 -4.19 -3.50
CA GLU A 27 16.24 -3.42 -3.78
C GLU A 27 15.95 -1.91 -3.91
N ASP A 28 14.70 -1.52 -4.14
CA ASP A 28 14.29 -0.11 -4.21
C ASP A 28 14.01 0.51 -2.83
N LEU A 29 14.03 -0.26 -1.74
CA LEU A 29 13.73 0.25 -0.40
C LEU A 29 14.66 1.41 0.02
N PRO A 30 15.99 1.32 -0.12
CA PRO A 30 16.88 2.45 0.21
C PRO A 30 16.58 3.70 -0.63
N ARG A 31 16.11 3.52 -1.87
CA ARG A 31 15.72 4.65 -2.74
C ARG A 31 14.43 5.31 -2.24
N LEU A 32 13.44 4.52 -1.82
CA LEU A 32 12.22 5.06 -1.21
C LEU A 32 12.52 5.83 0.07
N GLU A 33 13.41 5.31 0.93
CA GLU A 33 13.87 6.00 2.14
C GLU A 33 14.52 7.35 1.80
N ALA A 34 15.41 7.39 0.82
CA ALA A 34 16.05 8.63 0.38
C ALA A 34 15.05 9.67 -0.16
N VAL A 35 14.02 9.23 -0.89
CA VAL A 35 12.95 10.12 -1.38
C VAL A 35 12.11 10.69 -0.24
N LEU A 36 11.80 9.88 0.78
CA LEU A 36 11.08 10.33 1.96
C LEU A 36 11.90 11.35 2.77
N THR A 37 13.19 11.09 2.98
CA THR A 37 14.11 12.06 3.61
C THR A 37 14.18 13.36 2.82
N LEU A 38 14.32 13.30 1.49
CA LEU A 38 14.36 14.50 0.65
C LEU A 38 13.06 15.31 0.72
N ALA A 39 11.91 14.64 0.77
CA ALA A 39 10.63 15.32 0.94
C ALA A 39 10.56 16.04 2.29
N GLU A 40 10.98 15.38 3.37
CA GLU A 40 11.02 15.96 4.72
C GLU A 40 11.95 17.18 4.79
N GLU A 41 13.18 17.07 4.29
CA GLU A 41 14.17 18.17 4.26
C GLU A 41 13.66 19.40 3.50
N ARG A 42 12.78 19.21 2.51
CA ARG A 42 12.21 20.28 1.69
C ARG A 42 10.85 20.77 2.19
N GLY A 43 10.33 20.24 3.30
CA GLY A 43 8.99 20.56 3.80
C GLY A 43 7.88 20.11 2.84
N LEU A 44 8.15 19.09 2.02
CA LEU A 44 7.20 18.48 1.10
C LEU A 44 6.52 17.27 1.74
N VAL A 45 5.45 16.82 1.09
CA VAL A 45 4.69 15.63 1.49
C VAL A 45 4.84 14.61 0.38
N MET A 46 5.33 13.42 0.73
CA MET A 46 5.25 12.23 -0.11
C MET A 46 4.39 11.21 0.65
N HIS A 47 3.29 10.77 0.04
CA HIS A 47 2.39 9.80 0.65
C HIS A 47 1.85 8.81 -0.40
N ASP A 48 1.57 7.58 0.03
CA ASP A 48 0.87 6.59 -0.77
C ASP A 48 -0.65 6.55 -0.50
N LEU A 49 -1.41 5.97 -1.42
CA LEU A 49 -2.86 5.77 -1.29
C LEU A 49 -3.18 4.42 -0.63
N MET A 50 -3.31 4.44 0.70
CA MET A 50 -3.66 3.27 1.51
C MET A 50 -5.13 3.27 1.93
N THR A 51 -6.03 3.21 0.94
CA THR A 51 -7.49 3.33 1.14
C THR A 51 -8.07 2.32 2.14
N GLY A 52 -7.47 1.13 2.23
CA GLY A 52 -7.88 0.10 3.20
C GLY A 52 -7.82 0.59 4.65
N ARG A 53 -6.87 1.46 5.01
CA ARG A 53 -6.74 2.00 6.38
C ARG A 53 -7.97 2.80 6.82
N MET A 54 -8.67 3.41 5.88
CA MET A 54 -9.83 4.27 6.14
C MET A 54 -11.16 3.51 6.03
N SER A 55 -11.13 2.19 5.79
CA SER A 55 -12.36 1.40 5.75
C SER A 55 -13.01 1.32 7.13
N GLU A 56 -14.35 1.29 7.17
CA GLU A 56 -15.08 1.16 8.44
C GLU A 56 -14.71 -0.13 9.20
N ILE A 57 -14.38 -1.20 8.46
CA ILE A 57 -13.87 -2.44 9.03
C ILE A 57 -12.53 -2.23 9.73
N SER A 58 -11.56 -1.56 9.09
CA SER A 58 -10.27 -1.27 9.71
C SER A 58 -10.41 -0.37 10.96
N ARG A 59 -11.33 0.59 10.93
CA ARG A 59 -11.63 1.44 12.08
C ARG A 59 -12.24 0.64 13.23
N ALA A 60 -13.18 -0.26 12.93
CA ALA A 60 -13.78 -1.15 13.92
C ALA A 60 -12.75 -2.12 14.52
N ILE A 61 -11.90 -2.73 13.70
CA ILE A 61 -10.81 -3.60 14.16
C ILE A 61 -9.85 -2.84 15.07
N GLN A 62 -9.49 -1.60 14.71
CA GLN A 62 -8.62 -0.78 15.55
C GLN A 62 -9.25 -0.46 16.91
N ALA A 63 -10.54 -0.10 16.92
CA ALA A 63 -11.26 0.16 18.17
C ALA A 63 -11.32 -1.07 19.06
N LEU A 64 -11.68 -2.24 18.51
CA LEU A 64 -11.74 -3.50 19.24
C LEU A 64 -10.37 -3.92 19.76
N ARG A 65 -9.33 -3.86 18.93
CA ARG A 65 -7.94 -4.17 19.33
C ARG A 65 -7.46 -3.31 20.51
N ASN A 66 -7.91 -2.06 20.57
CA ASN A 66 -7.48 -1.11 21.60
C ASN A 66 -8.32 -1.20 22.88
N ASP A 67 -9.30 -2.10 22.95
CA ASP A 67 -10.09 -2.39 24.14
C ASP A 67 -9.59 -3.70 24.80
N PRO A 68 -8.82 -3.63 25.90
CA PRO A 68 -8.28 -4.82 26.54
C PRO A 68 -9.34 -5.73 27.17
N GLU A 69 -10.53 -5.21 27.53
CA GLU A 69 -11.61 -6.03 28.10
C GLU A 69 -12.23 -6.95 27.04
N ILE A 70 -12.23 -6.49 25.78
CA ILE A 70 -12.76 -7.26 24.64
C ILE A 70 -11.65 -8.10 23.98
N PHE A 71 -10.51 -7.48 23.68
CA PHE A 71 -9.45 -8.08 22.86
C PHE A 71 -8.42 -8.85 23.67
N GLY A 72 -8.19 -8.48 24.94
CA GLY A 72 -7.07 -8.97 25.72
C GLY A 72 -5.72 -8.47 25.18
N GLU A 73 -4.72 -9.35 25.16
CA GLU A 73 -3.38 -9.04 24.68
C GLU A 73 -3.10 -9.71 23.32
N PRO A 74 -2.32 -9.09 22.42
CA PRO A 74 -1.92 -9.72 21.15
C PRO A 74 -1.21 -11.05 21.38
N VAL A 75 -1.71 -12.11 20.75
CA VAL A 75 -1.03 -13.40 20.75
C VAL A 75 0.14 -13.38 19.75
N PRO A 76 1.33 -13.88 20.11
CA PRO A 76 2.50 -13.85 19.23
C PRO A 76 2.33 -14.77 18.00
N GLY A 77 1.57 -15.86 18.15
CA GLY A 77 1.44 -16.91 17.15
C GLY A 77 2.76 -17.61 16.80
N ASN A 78 2.73 -18.44 15.77
CA ASN A 78 3.87 -19.11 15.17
C ASN A 78 3.62 -19.35 13.68
N ALA A 79 4.55 -20.02 12.99
CA ALA A 79 4.44 -20.26 11.55
C ALA A 79 3.24 -21.12 11.14
N ALA A 80 2.78 -22.04 12.01
CA ALA A 80 1.61 -22.88 11.75
C ALA A 80 0.29 -22.20 12.16
N GLU A 81 0.34 -21.36 13.20
CA GLU A 81 -0.83 -20.65 13.74
C GLU A 81 -0.45 -19.18 14.00
N PRO A 82 -0.55 -18.30 12.99
CA PRO A 82 -0.13 -16.92 13.11
C PRO A 82 -1.10 -16.13 14.00
N GLY A 83 -0.57 -15.21 14.80
CA GLY A 83 -1.39 -14.37 15.69
C GLY A 83 -2.24 -13.33 14.95
N VAL A 84 -1.91 -13.08 13.68
CA VAL A 84 -2.71 -12.29 12.75
C VAL A 84 -2.69 -12.99 11.39
N SER A 85 -3.86 -13.21 10.82
CA SER A 85 -4.00 -13.68 9.43
C SER A 85 -4.88 -12.72 8.64
N LEU A 86 -4.49 -12.46 7.40
CA LEU A 86 -5.26 -11.66 6.46
C LEU A 86 -5.18 -12.35 5.10
N SER A 87 -6.34 -12.69 4.54
CA SER A 87 -6.44 -13.28 3.20
C SER A 87 -7.44 -12.49 2.38
N ASN A 88 -7.17 -12.39 1.08
CA ASN A 88 -8.04 -11.70 0.16
C ASN A 88 -7.97 -12.35 -1.23
N ALA A 89 -9.10 -12.35 -1.93
CA ALA A 89 -9.20 -12.89 -3.28
C ALA A 89 -9.73 -11.81 -4.23
N HIS A 90 -8.94 -11.47 -5.24
CA HIS A 90 -9.31 -10.49 -6.25
C HIS A 90 -9.48 -11.13 -7.62
N GLN A 91 -10.59 -10.79 -8.28
CA GLN A 91 -10.88 -11.22 -9.65
C GLN A 91 -10.35 -10.20 -10.65
N LEU A 92 -9.61 -10.68 -11.66
CA LEU A 92 -9.04 -9.84 -12.72
C LEU A 92 -10.12 -9.22 -13.61
N LEU A 93 -11.07 -10.06 -14.07
CA LEU A 93 -12.20 -9.67 -14.88
C LEU A 93 -13.40 -9.35 -13.98
N LYS A 94 -13.95 -8.15 -14.16
CA LYS A 94 -15.20 -7.71 -13.54
C LYS A 94 -16.03 -6.97 -14.57
N THR A 95 -17.35 -7.08 -14.45
CA THR A 95 -18.30 -6.38 -15.31
C THR A 95 -19.05 -5.35 -14.48
N VAL A 96 -19.10 -4.11 -14.95
CA VAL A 96 -19.85 -3.01 -14.31
C VAL A 96 -20.86 -2.49 -15.32
N ALA A 97 -22.14 -2.49 -14.96
CA ALA A 97 -23.24 -2.11 -15.85
C ALA A 97 -23.22 -2.83 -17.22
N GLY A 98 -22.88 -4.13 -17.23
CA GLY A 98 -22.79 -4.93 -18.45
C GLY A 98 -21.49 -4.76 -19.25
N VAL A 99 -20.58 -3.86 -18.84
CA VAL A 99 -19.32 -3.60 -19.53
C VAL A 99 -18.13 -4.17 -18.77
N PRO A 100 -17.26 -4.98 -19.41
CA PRO A 100 -16.03 -5.46 -18.79
C PRO A 100 -15.04 -4.32 -18.46
N ASN A 101 -14.50 -4.33 -17.25
CA ASN A 101 -13.42 -3.43 -16.86
C ASN A 101 -12.14 -3.77 -17.62
N ARG A 102 -11.66 -2.83 -18.43
CA ARG A 102 -10.44 -2.98 -19.23
C ARG A 102 -9.20 -2.73 -18.38
N ARG A 103 -8.12 -3.44 -18.70
CA ARG A 103 -6.80 -3.25 -18.09
C ARG A 103 -5.77 -3.06 -19.20
N PRO A 104 -4.73 -2.23 -18.98
CA PRO A 104 -3.65 -2.11 -19.93
C PRO A 104 -2.85 -3.42 -20.00
N PRO A 105 -2.21 -3.76 -21.14
CA PRO A 105 -1.45 -5.00 -21.27
C PRO A 105 -0.35 -5.19 -20.21
N TRP A 106 0.36 -4.11 -19.85
CA TRP A 106 1.42 -4.13 -18.82
C TRP A 106 0.91 -4.46 -17.42
N TYR A 107 -0.41 -4.38 -17.15
CA TYR A 107 -0.99 -4.82 -15.88
C TYR A 107 -0.71 -6.31 -15.61
N PHE A 108 -0.56 -7.11 -16.66
CA PHE A 108 -0.29 -8.55 -16.57
C PHE A 108 1.20 -8.87 -16.58
N ASP A 109 2.08 -7.86 -16.61
CA ASP A 109 3.52 -8.02 -16.47
C ASP A 109 3.92 -7.71 -15.02
N ILE A 110 4.31 -8.76 -14.29
CA ILE A 110 4.70 -8.66 -12.87
C ILE A 110 5.95 -7.79 -12.67
N SER A 111 6.79 -7.63 -13.69
CA SER A 111 7.99 -6.80 -13.64
C SER A 111 7.67 -5.30 -13.68
N GLU A 112 6.45 -4.93 -14.11
CA GLU A 112 5.92 -3.56 -14.15
C GLU A 112 4.84 -3.30 -13.10
N GLN A 113 3.78 -4.13 -13.06
CA GLN A 113 2.65 -3.96 -12.14
C GLN A 113 3.05 -4.27 -10.69
N GLY A 114 3.99 -5.19 -10.51
CA GLY A 114 4.24 -5.85 -9.23
C GLY A 114 3.20 -6.93 -8.90
N GLU A 115 3.57 -7.74 -7.91
CA GLU A 115 3.02 -9.06 -7.54
C GLU A 115 3.55 -10.22 -8.38
#